data_AF-K1ZCB9-F1
#
_entry.id   AF-K1ZCB9-F1
#
_cell.length_a   1.000
_cell.length_b   1.000
_cell.length_c   1.000
_cell.angle_alpha   90.00
_cell.angle_beta   90.00
_cell.angle_gamma   90.00
#
_symmetry.space_group_name_H-M   'P 1'
#
loop_
_entity.id
_entity.type
_entity.pdbx_description
1 polymer ?
#
loop_
_entity_poly.entity_id
_entity_poly.type
_entity_poly.pdbx_seq_one_letter_code
_entity_poly.pdbx_strand_id
1 'polypeptide(L)'
;FDENGRFIGRRASNRDITEAKELEQELREALSKVKLLSGFIPICASCKKIRDDSGYWQQIEAYIRDRSEAEFSHGICPDCAKKLYPDLHRR
;
A
#
# COMPACT_ATOMS: atom_id res chain seq x y z
N PHE A 1 42.17 -6.39 -22.28
CA PHE A 1 43.45 -7.08 -22.53
C PHE A 1 43.56 -7.29 -24.05
N ASP A 2 44.76 -7.28 -24.63
CA ASP A 2 44.95 -7.60 -26.05
C ASP A 2 44.97 -9.11 -26.32
N GLU A 3 45.19 -9.52 -27.57
CA GLU A 3 45.24 -10.92 -28.02
C GLU A 3 46.34 -11.74 -27.34
N ASN A 4 47.35 -11.10 -26.76
CA ASN A 4 48.43 -11.73 -26.01
C ASN A 4 48.19 -11.70 -24.48
N GLY A 5 46.97 -11.37 -24.05
CA GLY A 5 46.62 -11.30 -22.63
C GLY A 5 47.25 -10.13 -21.90
N ARG A 6 47.73 -9.09 -22.60
CA ARG A 6 48.36 -7.91 -21.98
C ARG A 6 47.30 -6.88 -21.62
N PHE A 7 47.37 -6.33 -20.40
CA PHE A 7 46.43 -5.31 -19.95
C PHE A 7 46.64 -3.99 -20.70
N ILE A 8 45.72 -3.70 -21.62
CA ILE A 8 45.71 -2.48 -22.45
C ILE A 8 45.22 -1.21 -21.71
N GLY A 9 44.76 -1.34 -20.46
CA GLY A 9 44.42 -0.21 -19.59
C GLY A 9 43.00 -0.27 -18.99
N ARG A 10 42.76 0.55 -17.96
CA ARG A 10 41.44 0.77 -17.34
C ARG A 10 40.91 2.12 -17.83
N ARG A 11 39.80 2.15 -18.57
CA ARG A 11 39.04 3.39 -18.72
C ARG A 11 38.20 3.59 -17.47
N ALA A 12 38.62 4.50 -16.61
CA ALA A 12 37.75 5.06 -15.59
C ALA A 12 37.05 6.28 -16.22
N SER A 13 35.73 6.23 -16.34
CA SER A 13 34.93 7.42 -16.61
C SER A 13 34.39 7.90 -15.28
N ASN A 14 34.87 9.04 -14.80
CA ASN A 14 34.29 9.70 -13.64
C ASN A 14 33.09 10.49 -14.16
N ARG A 15 31.91 9.87 -14.14
CA ARG A 15 30.65 10.57 -14.36
C ARG A 15 30.23 11.12 -13.01
N ASP A 16 30.10 12.43 -12.92
CA ASP A 16 29.42 13.06 -11.79
C ASP A 16 27.96 12.62 -11.83
N ILE A 17 27.52 11.94 -10.78
CA ILE A 17 26.15 11.44 -10.62
C ILE A 17 25.43 12.12 -9.46
N THR A 18 26.02 13.18 -8.90
CA THR A 18 25.53 13.85 -7.69
C THR A 18 24.12 14.41 -7.92
N GLU A 19 23.93 15.23 -8.96
CA GLU A 19 22.61 15.75 -9.35
C GLU A 19 21.58 14.64 -9.61
N ALA A 20 21.98 13.57 -10.31
CA ALA A 20 21.08 12.47 -10.62
C ALA A 20 20.62 11.73 -9.34
N LYS A 21 21.49 11.64 -8.34
CA LYS A 21 21.17 11.02 -7.04
C LYS A 21 20.31 11.92 -6.16
N GLU A 22 20.57 13.22 -6.16
CA GLU A 22 19.75 14.20 -5.45
C GLU A 22 18.32 14.22 -6.01
N LEU A 23 18.16 14.27 -7.33
CA LEU A 23 16.85 14.18 -7.99
C LEU A 23 16.15 12.84 -7.74
N GLU A 24 16.87 11.72 -7.75
CA GLU A 24 16.31 10.41 -7.40
C GLU A 24 15.76 10.40 -5.96
N GLN A 25 16.48 11.03 -5.03
CA GLN A 25 16.08 11.11 -3.64
C GLN A 25 14.88 12.05 -3.43
N GLU A 26 14.89 13.24 -4.04
CA GLU A 26 13.75 14.16 -4.00
C GLU A 26 12.48 13.50 -4.58
N LEU A 27 12.61 12.78 -5.68
CA LEU A 27 11.50 12.05 -6.28
C LEU A 27 10.96 10.96 -5.34
N ARG A 28 11.84 10.20 -4.68
CA ARG A 28 11.44 9.18 -3.70
C ARG A 28 10.73 9.80 -2.50
N GLU A 29 11.23 10.93 -2.00
CA GLU A 29 10.64 11.66 -0.88
C GLU A 29 9.27 12.24 -1.24
N ALA A 30 9.14 12.85 -2.42
CA ALA A 30 7.86 13.34 -2.93
C ALA A 30 6.84 12.20 -3.08
N LEU A 31 7.26 11.06 -3.64
CA LEU A 31 6.41 9.87 -3.79
C LEU A 31 5.96 9.32 -2.42
N SER A 32 6.84 9.32 -1.42
CA SER A 32 6.52 8.92 -0.04
C SER A 32 5.48 9.85 0.59
N LYS A 33 5.62 11.17 0.41
CA LYS A 33 4.66 12.18 0.90
C LYS A 33 3.29 12.05 0.24
N VAL A 34 3.23 11.78 -1.07
CA VAL A 34 1.97 11.51 -1.78
C VAL A 34 1.29 10.25 -1.25
N LYS A 35 2.04 9.17 -0.99
CA LYS A 35 1.49 7.94 -0.39
C LYS A 35 0.86 8.16 0.99
N LEU A 36 1.42 9.06 1.79
CA LEU A 36 0.86 9.44 3.10
C LEU A 36 -0.44 10.25 2.97
N LEU A 37 -0.53 11.15 1.98
CA LEU A 37 -1.73 11.97 1.73
C LEU A 37 -2.86 11.19 1.04
N SER A 38 -2.54 10.12 0.32
CA SER A 38 -3.52 9.17 -0.23
C SER A 38 -4.23 8.29 0.83
N GLY A 39 -3.98 8.52 2.13
CA GLY A 39 -4.59 7.76 3.23
C GLY A 39 -6.01 8.18 3.62
N PHE A 40 -6.54 9.29 3.11
CA PHE A 40 -7.90 9.73 3.45
C PHE A 40 -8.95 9.00 2.61
N ILE A 41 -9.55 7.97 3.22
CA ILE A 41 -10.65 7.21 2.64
C ILE A 41 -11.97 7.85 3.07
N PRO A 42 -12.76 8.46 2.16
CA PRO A 42 -14.04 9.05 2.52
C PRO A 42 -15.06 7.95 2.87
N ILE A 43 -15.50 7.93 4.13
CA ILE A 43 -16.48 6.96 4.63
C ILE A 43 -17.80 7.62 5.02
N CYS A 44 -18.91 6.90 4.86
CA CYS A 44 -20.21 7.34 5.37
C CYS A 44 -20.22 7.20 6.90
N ALA A 45 -20.51 8.28 7.62
CA ALA A 45 -20.57 8.26 9.08
C ALA A 45 -21.60 7.25 9.63
N SER A 46 -22.72 7.06 8.91
CA SER A 46 -23.83 6.20 9.31
C SER A 46 -23.62 4.72 8.94
N CYS A 47 -23.38 4.40 7.66
CA CYS A 47 -23.32 3.02 7.18
C CYS A 47 -21.90 2.49 6.91
N LYS A 48 -20.87 3.32 7.14
CA LYS A 48 -19.44 3.00 6.96
C LYS A 48 -19.01 2.60 5.55
N LYS A 49 -19.89 2.66 4.54
CA LYS A 49 -19.52 2.51 3.13
C LYS A 49 -18.42 3.50 2.75
N ILE A 50 -17.53 3.08 1.86
CA ILE A 50 -16.47 3.92 1.28
C ILE A 50 -16.96 4.52 -0.02
N ARG A 51 -16.70 5.82 -0.23
CA ARG A 51 -16.92 6.48 -1.51
C ARG A 51 -15.69 6.30 -2.39
N ASP A 52 -15.88 5.81 -3.61
CA ASP A 52 -14.81 5.74 -4.60
C ASP A 52 -14.63 7.06 -5.37
N ASP A 53 -13.60 7.10 -6.22
CA ASP A 53 -13.26 8.29 -7.03
C ASP A 53 -14.32 8.61 -8.10
N SER A 54 -15.16 7.62 -8.45
CA SER A 54 -16.31 7.81 -9.36
C SER A 54 -17.56 8.31 -8.63
N GLY A 55 -17.52 8.37 -7.29
CA GLY A 55 -18.61 8.82 -6.45
C GLY A 55 -19.59 7.73 -6.00
N TYR A 56 -19.35 6.47 -6.33
CA TYR A 56 -20.18 5.34 -5.86
C TYR A 56 -19.81 4.93 -4.44
N TRP A 57 -20.80 4.38 -3.73
CA TRP A 57 -20.65 3.91 -2.37
C TRP A 57 -20.56 2.38 -2.34
N GLN A 58 -19.44 1.86 -1.87
CA GLN A 58 -19.17 0.44 -1.77
C GLN A 58 -18.89 -0.01 -0.33
N GLN A 59 -19.02 -1.31 -0.08
CA GLN A 59 -18.65 -1.90 1.21
C GLN A 59 -17.14 -1.81 1.46
N ILE A 60 -16.74 -1.76 2.73
CA ILE A 60 -15.33 -1.63 3.12
C ILE A 60 -14.52 -2.83 2.63
N GLU A 61 -15.09 -4.02 2.77
CA GLU A 61 -14.51 -5.29 2.39
C GLU A 61 -14.17 -5.33 0.90
N ALA A 62 -15.08 -4.81 0.06
CA ALA A 62 -14.85 -4.69 -1.38
C ALA A 62 -13.70 -3.71 -1.68
N TYR A 63 -13.71 -2.53 -1.05
CA TYR A 63 -12.66 -1.52 -1.24
C TYR A 63 -11.27 -2.03 -0.85
N ILE A 64 -11.15 -2.74 0.28
CA ILE A 64 -9.87 -3.26 0.78
C ILE A 64 -9.38 -4.42 -0.10
N ARG A 65 -10.27 -5.34 -0.48
CA ARG A 65 -9.92 -6.46 -1.37
C ARG A 65 -9.41 -5.97 -2.73
N ASP A 66 -9.99 -4.91 -3.28
CA ASP A 66 -9.57 -4.38 -4.59
C ASP A 66 -8.23 -3.63 -4.53
N ARG A 67 -7.78 -3.19 -3.34
CA ARG A 67 -6.57 -2.37 -3.15
C ARG A 67 -5.49 -3.04 -2.30
N SER A 68 -5.66 -4.30 -1.92
CA SER A 68 -4.72 -5.07 -1.12
C SER A 68 -4.82 -6.56 -1.42
N GLU A 69 -3.88 -7.35 -0.91
CA GLU A 69 -3.93 -8.82 -1.00
C GLU A 69 -4.76 -9.46 0.14
N ALA A 70 -5.57 -8.68 0.84
CA ALA A 70 -6.33 -9.17 1.99
C ALA A 70 -7.59 -9.95 1.54
N GLU A 71 -7.79 -11.12 2.14
CA GLU A 71 -9.02 -11.91 2.03
C GLU A 71 -9.84 -11.81 3.33
N PHE A 72 -11.17 -11.71 3.19
CA PHE A 72 -12.09 -11.64 4.31
C PHE A 72 -12.86 -12.95 4.47
N SER A 73 -12.88 -13.48 5.69
CA SER A 73 -13.78 -14.57 6.09
C SER A 73 -14.95 -14.03 6.92
N HIS A 74 -16.03 -14.81 6.96
CA HIS A 74 -17.21 -14.45 7.75
C HIS A 74 -17.14 -15.17 9.10
N GLY A 75 -17.15 -14.40 10.19
CA GLY A 75 -17.16 -14.89 11.56
C GLY A 75 -17.97 -13.99 12.48
N ILE A 76 -18.38 -14.51 13.63
CA ILE A 76 -19.10 -13.75 14.67
C ILE A 76 -18.20 -13.69 15.90
N CYS A 77 -17.83 -12.49 16.36
CA CYS A 77 -17.04 -12.35 17.58
C CYS A 77 -17.85 -12.75 18.83
N PRO A 78 -17.20 -13.09 19.95
CA PRO A 78 -17.90 -13.51 21.17
C PRO A 78 -18.94 -12.51 21.68
N ASP A 79 -18.70 -11.21 21.54
CA ASP A 79 -19.63 -10.17 21.98
C ASP A 79 -20.89 -10.12 21.11
N CYS A 80 -20.71 -10.20 19.79
CA CYS A 80 -21.83 -10.31 18.84
C CYS A 80 -22.60 -11.61 19.06
N ALA A 81 -21.92 -12.73 19.32
CA ALA A 81 -22.56 -14.00 19.61
C ALA A 81 -23.43 -13.93 20.87
N LYS A 82 -22.94 -13.34 21.96
CA LYS A 82 -23.72 -13.12 23.20
C LYS A 82 -24.95 -12.24 22.96
N LYS A 83 -24.83 -11.21 22.12
CA LYS A 83 -25.93 -10.28 21.83
C LYS A 83 -27.00 -10.91 20.94
N LEU A 84 -26.59 -11.66 19.91
CA LEU A 84 -27.50 -12.26 18.92
C LEU A 84 -28.09 -13.59 19.39
N TYR A 85 -27.33 -14.35 20.20
CA TYR A 85 -27.70 -15.68 20.69
C TYR A 85 -27.51 -15.78 22.22
N PRO A 86 -28.19 -14.94 23.01
CA PRO A 86 -28.04 -14.95 24.48
C PRO A 86 -28.43 -16.30 25.11
N ASP A 87 -29.34 -17.04 24.48
CA ASP A 87 -29.84 -18.31 25.00
C ASP A 87 -28.83 -19.46 24.86
N LEU A 88 -27.91 -19.39 23.89
CA LEU A 88 -26.85 -20.38 23.71
C LEU A 88 -25.74 -20.29 24.78
N HIS A 89 -25.65 -19.15 25.48
CA HIS A 89 -24.68 -18.91 26.55
C HIS A 89 -25.26 -19.13 27.96
N ARG A 90 -26.54 -19.52 28.08
CA ARG A 90 -27.19 -19.81 29.35
C ARG A 90 -27.17 -21.33 29.59
N ARG A 91 -26.04 -21.86 30.03
CA ARG A 91 -25.90 -23.20 30.60
C ARG A 91 -25.19 -23.13 31.93
#